data_AF-A0A239QXA8-F1
#
_entry.id   AF-A0A239QXA8-F1
#
_cell.length_a   1.000
_cell.length_b   1.000
_cell.length_c   1.000
_cell.angle_alpha   90.00
_cell.angle_beta   90.00
_cell.angle_gamma   90.00
#
_symmetry.space_group_name_H-M   'P 1'
#
loop_
_entity.id
_entity.type
_entity.pdbx_description
1 polymer ?
#
loop_
_entity_poly.entity_id
_entity_poly.type
_entity_poly.pdbx_seq_one_letter_code
_entity_poly.pdbx_strand_id
1 'polypeptide(L)'
;MVLDNTLEKNEDTLVMLEDSLPQASVDRFVYGLQQRKWKEWDIIQFTASVRNSHTYAIMENGRLRDWKDTFNEEYATDHNTYFTTAERSMNRIRCTLSGIKKAVTKLCYTSKKQLPSDADTPTVYERSPLLNGQYSPDLFGLDAYGKSVKMLYDELVNYLNTASENIELCLEVIERENYMRQHPEEIIEVHDKCYQTTFNHSQSIIKRFLNAGVNVDNDILNAIEDADDAQEMIAELFHMLNVNQWNDYVVCRATAEAQNIGLTKEELFLWGRERKEQVMRVRKLLAHLDELEMKKVKKGNALSGYFCMRLFVWCDINDNRQHAVLRDYIAHNYKGIVVKIGAVNAEKRKCLMLDNSENKRQQEDFNKTIDVFLNRF
;
A
#
# COMPACT_ATOMS: atom_id res chain seq x y z
N MET A 1 43.52 4.13 16.02
CA MET A 1 42.83 4.52 14.79
C MET A 1 41.42 4.73 15.25
N VAL A 2 40.86 5.92 15.02
CA VAL A 2 39.44 6.12 15.24
C VAL A 2 38.77 5.36 14.10
N LEU A 3 38.00 4.33 14.41
CA LEU A 3 37.20 3.60 13.44
C LEU A 3 35.82 4.23 13.45
N ASP A 4 35.21 4.38 12.26
CA ASP A 4 33.83 4.80 12.23
C ASP A 4 32.96 3.69 12.81
N ASN A 5 32.03 4.16 13.62
CA ASN A 5 31.12 3.41 14.43
C ASN A 5 29.69 3.55 13.89
N THR A 6 29.46 4.41 12.91
CA THR A 6 28.16 4.54 12.28
C THR A 6 28.03 3.57 11.11
N LEU A 7 26.83 3.02 10.94
CA LEU A 7 26.44 2.26 9.76
C LEU A 7 25.25 3.00 9.18
N GLU A 8 25.36 3.39 7.91
CA GLU A 8 24.21 3.89 7.18
C GLU A 8 23.18 2.78 7.01
N LYS A 9 21.90 3.16 6.91
CA LYS A 9 20.81 2.19 6.83
C LYS A 9 20.32 2.06 5.39
N ASN A 10 21.21 1.56 4.53
CA ASN A 10 20.96 1.34 3.11
C ASN A 10 21.38 -0.07 2.70
N GLU A 11 21.00 -0.45 1.48
CA GLU A 11 21.28 -1.76 0.90
C GLU A 11 22.77 -1.98 0.68
N ASP A 12 23.50 -0.96 0.21
CA ASP A 12 24.96 -1.01 0.04
C ASP A 12 25.69 -1.41 1.33
N THR A 13 25.21 -0.93 2.48
CA THR A 13 25.78 -1.30 3.79
C THR A 13 25.51 -2.78 4.11
N LEU A 14 24.35 -3.33 3.76
CA LEU A 14 24.04 -4.76 3.96
C LEU A 14 24.96 -5.63 3.09
N VAL A 15 25.15 -5.27 1.82
CA VAL A 15 26.06 -5.97 0.90
C VAL A 15 27.51 -5.93 1.41
N MET A 16 27.97 -4.76 1.88
CA MET A 16 29.30 -4.63 2.49
C MET A 16 29.48 -5.55 3.72
N LEU A 17 28.43 -5.69 4.54
CA LEU A 17 28.47 -6.55 5.72
C LEU A 17 28.47 -8.05 5.33
N GLU A 18 27.69 -8.43 4.33
CA GLU A 18 27.68 -9.80 3.76
C GLU A 18 29.09 -10.20 3.30
N ASP A 19 29.79 -9.33 2.57
CA ASP A 19 31.15 -9.60 2.12
C ASP A 19 32.18 -9.66 3.27
N SER A 20 31.93 -8.91 4.35
CA SER A 20 32.92 -8.70 5.42
C SER A 20 32.88 -9.73 6.55
N LEU A 21 31.72 -10.29 6.88
CA LEU A 21 31.55 -11.17 8.04
C LEU A 21 32.10 -12.60 7.89
N PRO A 22 32.04 -13.26 6.71
CA PRO A 22 32.50 -14.65 6.53
C PRO A 22 34.02 -14.85 6.64
N GLN A 23 34.78 -13.78 6.82
CA GLN A 23 36.23 -13.77 6.65
C GLN A 23 37.02 -14.21 7.89
N ALA A 24 36.34 -14.65 8.96
CA ALA A 24 37.02 -15.09 10.18
C ALA A 24 37.79 -16.40 9.96
N SER A 25 39.11 -16.32 10.15
CA SER A 25 40.00 -17.48 10.16
C SER A 25 40.71 -17.61 11.50
N VAL A 26 41.24 -18.81 11.78
CA VAL A 26 42.09 -19.06 12.95
C VAL A 26 43.22 -18.03 13.03
N ASP A 27 43.93 -17.79 11.94
CA ASP A 27 45.07 -16.86 11.93
C ASP A 27 44.64 -15.43 12.25
N ARG A 28 43.53 -14.97 11.67
CA ARG A 28 42.98 -13.64 11.91
C ARG A 28 42.54 -13.45 13.36
N PHE A 29 41.90 -14.46 13.94
CA PHE A 29 41.52 -14.48 15.34
C PHE A 29 42.73 -14.45 16.26
N VAL A 30 43.70 -15.34 16.04
CA VAL A 30 44.91 -15.45 16.86
C VAL A 30 45.71 -14.15 16.78
N TYR A 31 45.89 -13.59 15.59
CA TYR A 31 46.54 -12.30 15.40
C TYR A 31 45.85 -11.19 16.21
N GLY A 32 44.51 -11.12 16.18
CA GLY A 32 43.72 -10.16 16.95
C GLY A 32 43.85 -10.36 18.47
N LEU A 33 43.87 -11.61 18.92
CA LEU A 33 44.07 -11.97 20.33
C LEU A 33 45.46 -11.51 20.81
N GLN A 34 46.50 -11.73 20.01
CA GLN A 34 47.89 -11.35 20.32
C GLN A 34 48.11 -9.84 20.44
N GLN A 35 47.19 -8.99 19.92
CA GLN A 35 47.30 -7.53 20.04
C GLN A 35 47.18 -7.02 21.49
N ARG A 36 46.72 -7.86 22.42
CA ARG A 36 46.58 -7.49 23.85
C ARG A 36 47.10 -8.61 24.75
N LYS A 37 47.49 -8.23 25.97
CA LYS A 37 47.89 -9.18 27.01
C LYS A 37 46.64 -9.70 27.75
N TRP A 38 45.97 -10.68 27.17
CA TRP A 38 44.81 -11.32 27.78
C TRP A 38 45.22 -12.27 28.91
N LYS A 39 44.55 -12.20 30.06
CA LYS A 39 44.57 -13.28 31.04
C LYS A 39 43.47 -14.28 30.70
N GLU A 40 43.61 -15.51 31.17
CA GLU A 40 42.60 -16.55 30.95
C GLU A 40 41.19 -16.13 31.45
N TRP A 41 41.12 -15.47 32.61
CA TRP A 41 39.86 -14.93 33.12
C TRP A 41 39.23 -13.87 32.21
N ASP A 42 40.04 -13.02 31.56
CA ASP A 42 39.56 -12.00 30.62
C ASP A 42 38.95 -12.66 29.38
N ILE A 43 39.55 -13.77 28.92
CA ILE A 43 39.06 -14.58 27.79
C ILE A 43 37.71 -15.21 28.17
N ILE A 44 37.61 -15.83 29.35
CA ILE A 44 36.36 -16.44 29.84
C ILE A 44 35.23 -15.40 29.92
N GLN A 45 35.50 -14.23 30.49
CA GLN A 45 34.52 -13.14 30.54
C GLN A 45 34.13 -12.63 29.16
N PHE A 46 35.09 -12.55 28.24
CA PHE A 46 34.82 -12.15 26.87
C PHE A 46 33.94 -13.17 26.15
N THR A 47 34.25 -14.46 26.25
CA THR A 47 33.42 -15.55 25.70
C THR A 47 31.99 -15.47 26.21
N ALA A 48 31.79 -15.24 27.52
CA ALA A 48 30.45 -15.08 28.08
C ALA A 48 29.71 -13.87 27.49
N SER A 49 30.41 -12.74 27.27
CA SER A 49 29.84 -11.55 26.64
C SER A 49 29.47 -11.78 25.16
N VAL A 50 30.29 -12.54 24.42
CA VAL A 50 30.01 -12.92 23.03
C VAL A 50 28.78 -13.81 23.00
N ARG A 51 28.75 -14.87 23.81
CA ARG A 51 27.62 -15.79 23.91
C ARG A 51 26.30 -15.09 24.22
N ASN A 52 26.30 -14.16 25.17
CA ASN A 52 25.09 -13.38 25.47
C ASN A 52 24.59 -12.59 24.27
N SER A 53 25.49 -11.99 23.48
CA SER A 53 25.13 -11.25 22.26
C SER A 53 24.65 -12.19 21.15
N HIS A 54 25.29 -13.35 21.04
CA HIS A 54 24.95 -14.40 20.09
C HIS A 54 23.54 -14.96 20.34
N THR A 55 23.15 -15.21 21.59
CA THR A 55 21.78 -15.63 21.92
C THR A 55 20.71 -14.69 21.35
N TYR A 56 20.93 -13.37 21.43
CA TYR A 56 20.00 -12.40 20.84
C TYR A 56 19.96 -12.51 19.31
N ALA A 57 21.09 -12.76 18.66
CA ALA A 57 21.14 -12.92 17.21
C ALA A 57 20.46 -14.21 16.72
N ILE A 58 20.55 -15.30 17.48
CA ILE A 58 19.79 -16.54 17.21
C ILE A 58 18.29 -16.28 17.34
N MET A 59 17.86 -15.57 18.38
CA MET A 59 16.45 -15.21 18.54
C MET A 59 15.95 -14.32 17.40
N GLU A 60 16.77 -13.37 16.96
CA GLU A 60 16.43 -12.52 15.83
C GLU A 60 16.41 -13.29 14.51
N ASN A 61 17.30 -14.28 14.33
CA ASN A 61 17.28 -15.17 13.16
C ASN A 61 15.92 -15.87 13.02
N GLY A 62 15.41 -16.45 14.11
CA GLY A 62 14.08 -17.08 14.11
C GLY A 62 12.98 -16.09 13.68
N ARG A 63 13.01 -14.86 14.22
CA ARG A 63 12.05 -13.81 13.85
C ARG A 63 12.20 -13.34 12.41
N LEU A 64 13.41 -13.28 11.88
CA LEU A 64 13.67 -12.90 10.50
C LEU A 64 13.17 -13.95 9.53
N ARG A 65 13.28 -15.24 9.87
CA ARG A 65 12.69 -16.34 9.08
C ARG A 65 11.17 -16.19 9.00
N ASP A 66 10.50 -16.00 10.13
CA ASP A 66 9.04 -15.78 10.16
C ASP A 66 8.66 -14.49 9.42
N TRP A 67 9.47 -13.44 9.55
CA TRP A 67 9.24 -12.16 8.89
C TRP A 67 9.43 -12.24 7.37
N LYS A 68 10.44 -12.97 6.89
CA LYS A 68 10.69 -13.17 5.45
C LYS A 68 9.45 -13.74 4.75
N ASP A 69 8.79 -14.70 5.39
CA ASP A 69 7.61 -15.38 4.84
C ASP A 69 6.36 -14.49 4.83
N THR A 70 6.29 -13.50 5.73
CA THR A 70 5.08 -12.68 5.93
C THR A 70 5.20 -11.25 5.40
N PHE A 71 6.41 -10.74 5.20
CA PHE A 71 6.66 -9.33 4.89
C PHE A 71 5.98 -8.89 3.59
N ASN A 72 6.04 -9.73 2.56
CA ASN A 72 5.45 -9.44 1.26
C ASN A 72 3.94 -9.71 1.21
N GLU A 73 3.33 -10.14 2.31
CA GLU A 73 1.88 -10.35 2.42
C GLU A 73 1.14 -9.14 3.03
N GLU A 74 1.85 -8.18 3.64
CA GLU A 74 1.29 -7.02 4.36
C GLU A 74 1.93 -5.72 3.85
N TYR A 75 1.41 -5.20 2.74
CA TYR A 75 2.19 -4.27 1.91
C TYR A 75 1.83 -2.78 2.11
N ALA A 76 0.76 -2.45 2.82
CA ALA A 76 0.51 -1.08 3.27
C ALA A 76 1.30 -0.79 4.56
N THR A 77 2.30 0.10 4.49
CA THR A 77 3.18 0.39 5.65
C THR A 77 3.33 1.89 5.85
N ASP A 78 3.46 2.37 7.09
CA ASP A 78 3.43 3.80 7.48
C ASP A 78 4.38 4.77 6.73
N HIS A 79 5.25 4.29 5.84
CA HIS A 79 6.32 5.07 5.21
C HIS A 79 6.47 4.78 3.73
N ASN A 80 5.46 5.17 2.94
CA ASN A 80 5.52 4.89 1.51
C ASN A 80 5.67 6.12 0.61
N THR A 81 6.94 6.37 0.31
CA THR A 81 7.54 6.95 -0.91
C THR A 81 9.02 6.49 -1.04
N TYR A 82 9.49 5.58 -0.16
CA TYR A 82 10.91 5.30 0.06
C TYR A 82 11.28 3.83 0.28
N PHE A 83 10.36 2.93 0.65
CA PHE A 83 10.67 1.54 1.05
C PHE A 83 12.09 1.38 1.59
N THR A 84 12.37 1.93 2.77
CA THR A 84 13.64 1.65 3.42
C THR A 84 13.56 0.26 4.05
N THR A 85 13.24 -0.77 3.25
CA THR A 85 13.29 -2.18 3.65
C THR A 85 14.69 -2.50 4.14
N ALA A 86 15.72 -1.93 3.51
CA ALA A 86 17.08 -1.90 4.03
C ALA A 86 17.17 -1.31 5.45
N GLU A 87 16.50 -0.19 5.75
CA GLU A 87 16.45 0.35 7.12
C GLU A 87 15.68 -0.54 8.09
N ARG A 88 14.53 -1.08 7.70
CA ARG A 88 13.75 -2.01 8.54
C ARG A 88 14.58 -3.26 8.86
N SER A 89 15.19 -3.85 7.84
CA SER A 89 16.15 -4.94 7.95
C SER A 89 17.30 -4.58 8.89
N MET A 90 17.98 -3.46 8.67
CA MET A 90 19.07 -2.97 9.54
C MET A 90 18.62 -2.69 10.98
N ASN A 91 17.40 -2.19 11.18
CA ASN A 91 16.85 -1.96 12.52
C ASN A 91 16.58 -3.27 13.25
N ARG A 92 16.11 -4.32 12.56
CA ARG A 92 15.92 -5.66 13.11
C ARG A 92 17.25 -6.28 13.55
N ILE A 93 18.26 -6.25 12.70
CA ILE A 93 19.59 -6.81 13.01
C ILE A 93 20.49 -5.88 13.83
N ARG A 94 20.02 -4.69 14.24
CA ARG A 94 20.83 -3.68 14.94
C ARG A 94 21.54 -4.23 16.18
N CYS A 95 20.84 -5.07 16.96
CA CYS A 95 21.40 -5.68 18.16
C CYS A 95 22.50 -6.69 17.81
N THR A 96 22.29 -7.50 16.77
CA THR A 96 23.28 -8.43 16.20
C THR A 96 24.54 -7.68 15.80
N LEU A 97 24.41 -6.63 14.98
CA LEU A 97 25.54 -5.82 14.52
C LEU A 97 26.28 -5.15 15.68
N SER A 98 25.57 -4.58 16.65
CA SER A 98 26.16 -3.95 17.84
C SER A 98 27.01 -4.92 18.67
N GLY A 99 26.57 -6.17 18.82
CA GLY A 99 27.32 -7.21 19.53
C GLY A 99 28.61 -7.59 18.80
N ILE A 100 28.51 -7.84 17.49
CA ILE A 100 29.67 -8.14 16.63
C ILE A 100 30.68 -6.99 16.69
N LYS A 101 30.20 -5.76 16.49
CA LYS A 101 31.03 -4.55 16.57
C LYS A 101 31.85 -4.51 17.85
N LYS A 102 31.22 -4.74 19.01
CA LYS A 102 31.92 -4.78 20.31
C LYS A 102 32.97 -5.89 20.37
N ALA A 103 32.64 -7.08 19.87
CA ALA A 103 33.55 -8.23 19.87
C ALA A 103 34.76 -8.00 18.96
N VAL A 104 34.51 -7.57 17.73
CA VAL A 104 35.51 -7.26 16.71
C VAL A 104 36.42 -6.11 17.19
N THR A 105 35.87 -5.06 17.78
CA THR A 105 36.65 -3.93 18.33
C THR A 105 37.61 -4.37 19.44
N LYS A 106 37.23 -5.35 20.27
CA LYS A 106 38.10 -5.90 21.32
C LYS A 106 39.32 -6.64 20.76
N LEU A 107 39.21 -7.19 19.56
CA LEU A 107 40.29 -7.90 18.84
C LEU A 107 41.05 -7.00 17.86
N CYS A 108 40.66 -5.73 17.72
CA CYS A 108 41.39 -4.75 16.92
C CYS A 108 42.61 -4.18 17.65
N TYR A 109 43.58 -3.71 16.87
CA TYR A 109 44.78 -3.01 17.34
C TYR A 109 44.43 -1.67 18.03
N THR A 110 45.16 -1.34 19.09
CA THR A 110 45.06 -0.05 19.82
C THR A 110 46.01 1.03 19.29
N SER A 111 46.56 0.88 18.07
CA SER A 111 47.55 1.82 17.53
C SER A 111 46.93 3.21 17.28
N LYS A 112 47.56 4.29 17.76
CA LYS A 112 47.15 5.69 17.54
C LYS A 112 47.66 6.28 16.21
N LYS A 113 47.84 5.49 15.14
CA LYS A 113 48.18 6.08 13.84
C LYS A 113 47.00 6.94 13.37
N GLN A 114 47.23 8.25 13.22
CA GLN A 114 46.28 9.18 12.62
C GLN A 114 46.18 8.85 11.13
N LEU A 115 44.95 8.77 10.63
CA LEU A 115 44.70 8.74 9.19
C LEU A 115 45.08 10.13 8.62
N PRO A 116 45.44 10.22 7.33
CA PRO A 116 45.52 11.50 6.62
C PRO A 116 44.21 12.28 6.83
N SER A 117 44.27 13.62 6.87
CA SER A 117 43.10 14.47 7.17
C SER A 117 41.93 14.28 6.21
N ASP A 118 42.21 13.80 4.99
CA ASP A 118 41.27 13.75 3.88
C ASP A 118 40.86 12.30 3.53
N ALA A 119 41.26 11.32 4.35
CA ALA A 119 40.89 9.92 4.14
C ALA A 119 39.61 9.57 4.89
N ASP A 120 38.65 8.96 4.18
CA ASP A 120 37.44 8.42 4.81
C ASP A 120 37.81 7.48 5.96
N THR A 121 37.10 7.63 7.07
CA THR A 121 37.33 6.81 8.25
C THR A 121 36.63 5.47 8.05
N PRO A 122 37.37 4.37 7.84
CA PRO A 122 36.78 3.07 7.57
C PRO A 122 36.03 2.55 8.80
N THR A 123 35.02 1.73 8.58
CA THR A 123 34.29 1.06 9.65
C THR A 123 35.12 -0.05 10.28
N VAL A 124 34.73 -0.50 11.47
CA VAL A 124 35.36 -1.65 12.13
C VAL A 124 35.20 -2.95 11.32
N TYR A 125 34.18 -3.04 10.47
CA TYR A 125 33.92 -4.23 9.66
C TYR A 125 34.91 -4.37 8.52
N GLU A 126 35.29 -3.25 7.91
CA GLU A 126 36.22 -3.22 6.77
C GLU A 126 37.68 -3.37 7.18
N ARG A 127 38.07 -2.92 8.38
CA ARG A 127 39.50 -2.88 8.79
C ARG A 127 39.88 -3.69 10.01
N SER A 128 38.94 -4.41 10.62
CA SER A 128 39.31 -5.34 11.68
C SER A 128 40.14 -6.51 11.13
N PRO A 129 41.27 -6.86 11.77
CA PRO A 129 42.03 -8.06 11.39
C PRO A 129 41.20 -9.35 11.42
N LEU A 130 40.18 -9.43 12.27
CA LEU A 130 39.27 -10.57 12.36
C LEU A 130 38.42 -10.76 11.10
N LEU A 131 38.13 -9.67 10.39
CA LEU A 131 37.24 -9.62 9.23
C LEU A 131 38.08 -9.32 7.98
N ASN A 132 37.96 -8.11 7.41
CA ASN A 132 38.63 -7.72 6.16
C ASN A 132 39.98 -7.01 6.32
N GLY A 133 40.43 -6.77 7.54
CA GLY A 133 41.70 -6.08 7.81
C GLY A 133 42.93 -6.92 7.48
N GLN A 134 44.06 -6.23 7.30
CA GLN A 134 45.36 -6.88 7.15
C GLN A 134 45.79 -7.58 8.46
N TYR A 135 46.38 -8.77 8.33
CA TYR A 135 46.91 -9.55 9.44
C TYR A 135 48.23 -10.23 9.06
N SER A 136 49.01 -10.62 10.07
CA SER A 136 50.12 -11.55 9.90
C SER A 136 49.66 -12.94 10.30
N PRO A 137 49.87 -13.99 9.46
CA PRO A 137 49.51 -15.35 9.81
C PRO A 137 50.17 -15.82 11.11
N ASP A 138 49.48 -16.68 11.84
CA ASP A 138 50.04 -17.31 13.02
C ASP A 138 50.91 -18.51 12.63
N LEU A 139 51.94 -18.78 13.42
CA LEU A 139 52.89 -19.87 13.16
C LEU A 139 52.50 -21.19 13.83
N PHE A 140 51.61 -21.15 14.82
CA PHE A 140 51.36 -22.27 15.75
C PHE A 140 49.94 -22.82 15.65
N GLY A 141 49.02 -22.06 15.06
CA GLY A 141 47.61 -22.40 14.91
C GLY A 141 46.86 -22.41 16.25
N LEU A 142 45.55 -22.69 16.18
CA LEU A 142 44.68 -22.69 17.35
C LEU A 142 45.06 -23.78 18.37
N ASP A 143 45.71 -24.85 17.93
CA ASP A 143 46.03 -26.00 18.78
C ASP A 143 47.08 -25.75 19.85
N ALA A 144 47.94 -24.76 19.63
CA ALA A 144 48.92 -24.32 20.61
C ALA A 144 48.30 -23.55 21.80
N TYR A 145 47.00 -23.21 21.72
CA TYR A 145 46.31 -22.43 22.73
C TYR A 145 45.45 -23.28 23.68
N GLY A 146 45.29 -22.78 24.90
CA GLY A 146 44.46 -23.42 25.93
C GLY A 146 42.96 -23.44 25.59
N LYS A 147 42.20 -24.31 26.26
CA LYS A 147 40.77 -24.54 26.03
C LYS A 147 39.94 -23.25 25.99
N SER A 148 40.22 -22.30 26.87
CA SER A 148 39.52 -21.02 26.97
C SER A 148 39.59 -20.19 25.67
N VAL A 149 40.72 -20.24 24.96
CA VAL A 149 40.90 -19.56 23.67
C VAL A 149 40.14 -20.27 22.56
N LYS A 150 40.21 -21.61 22.52
CA LYS A 150 39.45 -22.42 21.55
C LYS A 150 37.95 -22.16 21.68
N MET A 151 37.43 -22.16 22.91
CA MET A 151 36.02 -21.85 23.18
C MET A 151 35.60 -20.44 22.75
N LEU A 152 36.49 -19.44 22.88
CA LEU A 152 36.21 -18.09 22.38
C LEU A 152 36.14 -18.07 20.85
N TYR A 153 37.08 -18.74 20.18
CA TYR A 153 37.10 -18.85 18.73
C TYR A 153 35.81 -19.49 18.20
N ASP A 154 35.44 -20.66 18.74
CA ASP A 154 34.25 -21.39 18.31
C ASP A 154 32.98 -20.54 18.49
N GLU A 155 32.84 -19.84 19.63
CA GLU A 155 31.70 -18.96 19.89
C GLU A 155 31.65 -17.77 18.93
N LEU A 156 32.79 -17.17 18.60
CA LEU A 156 32.87 -16.05 17.65
C LEU A 156 32.53 -16.50 16.22
N VAL A 157 33.06 -17.63 15.77
CA VAL A 157 32.75 -18.19 14.44
C VAL A 157 31.26 -18.49 14.33
N ASN A 158 30.67 -19.15 15.32
CA ASN A 158 29.24 -19.42 15.32
C ASN A 158 28.42 -18.12 15.28
N TYR A 159 28.81 -17.12 16.07
CA TYR A 159 28.11 -15.84 16.08
C TYR A 159 28.21 -15.10 14.73
N LEU A 160 29.37 -15.11 14.09
CA LEU A 160 29.55 -14.51 12.76
C LEU A 160 28.74 -15.25 11.69
N ASN A 161 28.66 -16.58 11.76
CA ASN A 161 27.82 -17.35 10.84
C ASN A 161 26.33 -17.01 10.98
N THR A 162 25.80 -16.97 12.21
CA THR A 162 24.42 -16.53 12.45
C THR A 162 24.17 -15.07 12.02
N ALA A 163 25.19 -14.23 12.11
CA ALA A 163 25.09 -12.86 11.63
C ALA A 163 25.04 -12.77 10.10
N SER A 164 25.87 -13.56 9.40
CA SER A 164 25.82 -13.68 7.93
C SER A 164 24.42 -14.11 7.50
N GLU A 165 23.91 -15.18 8.10
CA GLU A 165 22.57 -15.71 7.83
C GLU A 165 21.46 -14.67 8.07
N ASN A 166 21.58 -13.85 9.13
CA ASN A 166 20.65 -12.76 9.37
C ASN A 166 20.69 -11.69 8.28
N ILE A 167 21.87 -11.38 7.73
CA ILE A 167 22.03 -10.40 6.65
C ILE A 167 21.52 -10.98 5.33
N GLU A 168 21.82 -12.24 5.03
CA GLU A 168 21.30 -12.97 3.87
C GLU A 168 19.76 -12.95 3.86
N LEU A 169 19.11 -13.28 4.98
CA LEU A 169 17.65 -13.20 5.12
C LEU A 169 17.13 -11.78 4.87
N CYS A 170 17.85 -10.75 5.31
CA CYS A 170 17.48 -9.36 5.06
C CYS A 170 17.61 -8.97 3.58
N LEU A 171 18.63 -9.46 2.88
CA LEU A 171 18.85 -9.24 1.45
C LEU A 171 17.79 -9.97 0.61
N GLU A 172 17.48 -11.23 0.93
CA GLU A 172 16.42 -11.99 0.26
C GLU A 172 15.06 -11.28 0.31
N VAL A 173 14.75 -10.60 1.43
CA VAL A 173 13.53 -9.80 1.56
C VAL A 173 13.53 -8.61 0.60
N ILE A 174 14.68 -7.91 0.47
CA ILE A 174 14.84 -6.79 -0.45
C ILE A 174 14.76 -7.25 -1.91
N GLU A 175 15.40 -8.36 -2.25
CA GLU A 175 15.33 -8.96 -3.58
C GLU A 175 13.91 -9.34 -3.97
N ARG A 176 13.16 -9.98 -3.05
CA ARG A 176 11.77 -10.36 -3.29
C ARG A 176 10.89 -9.15 -3.52
N GLU A 177 11.10 -8.08 -2.76
CA GLU A 177 10.39 -6.82 -2.95
C GLU A 177 10.71 -6.18 -4.31
N ASN A 178 11.99 -6.11 -4.67
CA ASN A 178 12.44 -5.60 -5.98
C ASN A 178 11.85 -6.42 -7.14
N TYR A 179 11.73 -7.74 -6.96
CA TYR A 179 11.07 -8.60 -7.92
C TYR A 179 9.58 -8.24 -8.04
N MET A 180 8.83 -8.13 -6.93
CA MET A 180 7.40 -7.81 -6.98
C MET A 180 7.12 -6.47 -7.66
N ARG A 181 7.96 -5.45 -7.46
CA ARG A 181 7.88 -4.17 -8.17
C ARG A 181 7.91 -4.28 -9.70
N GLN A 182 8.49 -5.34 -10.23
CA GLN A 182 8.61 -5.58 -11.67
C GLN A 182 7.51 -6.52 -12.20
N HIS A 183 6.64 -7.05 -11.32
CA HIS A 183 5.63 -8.06 -11.62
C HIS A 183 4.26 -7.61 -11.07
N PRO A 184 3.54 -6.73 -11.80
CA PRO A 184 2.26 -6.16 -11.37
C PRO A 184 1.22 -7.21 -10.95
N GLU A 185 1.20 -8.38 -11.60
CA GLU A 185 0.29 -9.47 -11.30
C GLU A 185 0.40 -10.00 -9.87
N GLU A 186 1.61 -10.08 -9.31
CA GLU A 186 1.82 -10.53 -7.93
C GLU A 186 1.41 -9.46 -6.92
N ILE A 187 1.60 -8.18 -7.29
CA ILE A 187 1.17 -7.05 -6.47
C ILE A 187 -0.35 -7.03 -6.35
N ILE A 188 -1.08 -7.31 -7.44
CA ILE A 188 -2.54 -7.36 -7.44
C ILE A 188 -3.07 -8.46 -6.50
N GLU A 189 -2.44 -9.64 -6.49
CA GLU A 189 -2.85 -10.72 -5.59
C GLU A 189 -2.70 -10.30 -4.11
N VAL A 190 -1.57 -9.68 -3.77
CA VAL A 190 -1.31 -9.17 -2.41
C VAL A 190 -2.23 -8.01 -2.06
N HIS A 191 -2.46 -7.10 -3.00
CA HIS A 191 -3.42 -6.00 -2.87
C HIS A 191 -4.80 -6.54 -2.51
N ASP A 192 -5.31 -7.54 -3.24
CA ASP A 192 -6.65 -8.09 -3.01
C ASP A 192 -6.75 -8.79 -1.65
N LYS A 193 -5.72 -9.54 -1.25
CA LYS A 193 -5.64 -10.15 0.09
C LYS A 193 -5.64 -9.08 1.19
N CYS A 194 -4.85 -8.02 1.03
CA CYS A 194 -4.82 -6.88 1.94
C CYS A 194 -6.18 -6.17 1.98
N TYR A 195 -6.81 -5.98 0.82
CA TYR A 195 -8.08 -5.27 0.68
C TYR A 195 -9.16 -6.02 1.45
N GLN A 196 -9.25 -7.34 1.27
CA GLN A 196 -10.22 -8.16 1.98
C GLN A 196 -10.00 -8.15 3.49
N THR A 197 -8.74 -8.21 3.94
CA THR A 197 -8.40 -8.12 5.36
C THR A 197 -8.87 -6.79 5.96
N THR A 198 -8.50 -5.67 5.34
CA THR A 198 -8.89 -4.33 5.80
C THR A 198 -10.40 -4.10 5.70
N PHE A 199 -11.03 -4.56 4.62
CA PHE A 199 -12.47 -4.47 4.41
C PHE A 199 -13.24 -5.19 5.53
N ASN A 200 -12.83 -6.42 5.85
CA ASN A 200 -13.46 -7.21 6.91
C ASN A 200 -13.33 -6.54 8.28
N HIS A 201 -12.16 -5.96 8.59
CA HIS A 201 -11.96 -5.19 9.82
C HIS A 201 -12.76 -3.87 9.84
N SER A 202 -13.01 -3.27 8.66
CA SER A 202 -13.64 -1.95 8.54
C SER A 202 -15.15 -1.97 8.31
N GLN A 203 -15.80 -3.15 8.30
CA GLN A 203 -17.23 -3.28 8.01
C GLN A 203 -18.12 -2.37 8.86
N SER A 204 -17.78 -2.19 10.14
CA SER A 204 -18.56 -1.33 11.03
C SER A 204 -18.52 0.15 10.65
N ILE A 205 -17.38 0.62 10.14
CA ILE A 205 -17.16 2.00 9.68
C ILE A 205 -17.88 2.21 8.35
N ILE A 206 -17.69 1.29 7.41
CA ILE A 206 -18.37 1.30 6.10
C ILE A 206 -19.90 1.37 6.30
N LYS A 207 -20.46 0.54 7.18
CA LYS A 207 -21.89 0.57 7.50
C LYS A 207 -22.35 1.91 8.08
N ARG A 208 -21.54 2.55 8.93
CA ARG A 208 -21.87 3.88 9.48
C ARG A 208 -21.89 4.95 8.39
N PHE A 209 -20.93 4.93 7.46
CA PHE A 209 -20.88 5.88 6.35
C PHE A 209 -22.06 5.71 5.41
N LEU A 210 -22.42 4.46 5.09
CA LEU A 210 -23.62 4.14 4.31
C LEU A 210 -24.89 4.66 4.98
N ASN A 211 -25.05 4.41 6.29
CA ASN A 211 -26.22 4.89 7.04
C ASN A 211 -26.28 6.42 7.14
N ALA A 212 -25.13 7.09 7.15
CA ALA A 212 -25.04 8.55 7.23
C ALA A 212 -25.19 9.23 5.86
N GLY A 213 -25.22 8.47 4.75
CA GLY A 213 -25.31 9.03 3.41
C GLY A 213 -24.11 9.91 3.05
N VAL A 214 -22.93 9.57 3.57
CA VAL A 214 -21.70 10.34 3.32
C VAL A 214 -21.28 10.13 1.88
N ASN A 215 -21.09 11.22 1.13
CA ASN A 215 -20.38 11.20 -0.13
C ASN A 215 -18.89 10.97 0.17
N VAL A 216 -18.35 9.86 -0.34
CA VAL A 216 -16.96 9.47 -0.14
C VAL A 216 -16.17 9.94 -1.35
N ASP A 217 -15.37 10.98 -1.15
CA ASP A 217 -14.39 11.47 -2.11
C ASP A 217 -12.99 11.07 -1.64
N ASN A 218 -12.19 10.49 -2.53
CA ASN A 218 -10.85 10.00 -2.22
C ASN A 218 -9.96 10.07 -3.46
N ASP A 219 -8.87 10.80 -3.34
CA ASP A 219 -7.94 11.05 -4.45
C ASP A 219 -7.37 9.76 -5.06
N ILE A 220 -7.12 8.73 -4.24
CA ILE A 220 -6.58 7.43 -4.69
C ILE A 220 -7.65 6.69 -5.50
N LEU A 221 -8.89 6.66 -5.01
CA LEU A 221 -10.01 6.06 -5.73
C LEU A 221 -10.23 6.75 -7.09
N ASN A 222 -10.25 8.09 -7.10
CA ASN A 222 -10.42 8.87 -8.32
C ASN A 222 -9.28 8.61 -9.32
N ALA A 223 -8.02 8.57 -8.85
CA ALA A 223 -6.87 8.28 -9.70
C ALA A 223 -6.94 6.89 -10.36
N ILE A 224 -7.42 5.87 -9.63
CA ILE A 224 -7.61 4.51 -10.18
C ILE A 224 -8.75 4.48 -11.19
N GLU A 225 -9.84 5.22 -10.95
CA GLU A 225 -11.00 5.27 -11.85
C GLU A 225 -10.71 6.04 -13.15
N ASP A 226 -9.84 7.06 -13.09
CA ASP A 226 -9.44 7.89 -14.23
C ASP A 226 -8.27 7.30 -15.04
N ALA A 227 -7.63 6.24 -14.55
CA ALA A 227 -6.47 5.61 -15.20
C ALA A 227 -6.85 4.82 -16.46
N ASP A 228 -6.00 4.88 -17.49
CA ASP A 228 -6.12 4.04 -18.69
C ASP A 228 -5.96 2.54 -18.36
N ASP A 229 -5.05 2.22 -17.45
CA ASP A 229 -4.85 0.89 -16.87
C ASP A 229 -4.96 0.95 -15.34
N ALA A 230 -6.09 0.47 -14.82
CA ALA A 230 -6.36 0.44 -13.39
C ALA A 230 -5.44 -0.53 -12.63
N GLN A 231 -4.96 -1.61 -13.25
CA GLN A 231 -4.08 -2.57 -12.58
C GLN A 231 -2.69 -1.99 -12.40
N GLU A 232 -2.14 -1.36 -13.44
CA GLU A 232 -0.87 -0.66 -13.38
C GLU A 232 -0.93 0.47 -12.33
N MET A 233 -2.00 1.27 -12.34
CA MET A 233 -2.21 2.33 -11.34
C MET A 233 -2.32 1.78 -9.91
N ILE A 234 -3.01 0.66 -9.69
CA ILE A 234 -3.07 0.02 -8.37
C ILE A 234 -1.67 -0.43 -7.92
N ALA A 235 -0.90 -1.06 -8.81
CA ALA A 235 0.45 -1.51 -8.48
C ALA A 235 1.37 -0.34 -8.10
N GLU A 236 1.33 0.76 -8.84
CA GLU A 236 2.07 1.99 -8.53
C GLU A 236 1.63 2.63 -7.21
N LEU A 237 0.32 2.82 -7.03
CA LEU A 237 -0.21 3.52 -5.86
C LEU A 237 -0.03 2.70 -4.59
N PHE A 238 -0.28 1.38 -4.62
CA PHE A 238 -0.16 0.50 -3.45
C PHE A 238 1.25 0.58 -2.84
N HIS A 239 2.26 0.77 -3.68
CA HIS A 239 3.66 1.01 -3.35
C HIS A 239 3.96 2.44 -2.88
N MET A 240 2.95 3.26 -2.64
CA MET A 240 3.07 4.62 -2.11
C MET A 240 2.05 4.93 -1.02
N LEU A 241 1.22 3.95 -0.62
CA LEU A 241 0.25 4.14 0.46
C LEU A 241 0.84 3.79 1.83
N ASN A 242 0.63 4.69 2.78
CA ASN A 242 0.77 4.38 4.19
C ASN A 242 -0.47 3.66 4.75
N VAL A 243 -0.39 3.11 5.97
CA VAL A 243 -1.50 2.32 6.57
C VAL A 243 -2.80 3.14 6.65
N ASN A 244 -2.72 4.43 6.98
CA ASN A 244 -3.90 5.28 7.06
C ASN A 244 -4.49 5.55 5.68
N GLN A 245 -3.66 5.89 4.70
CA GLN A 245 -4.08 6.10 3.32
C GLN A 245 -4.71 4.84 2.73
N TRP A 246 -4.14 3.67 3.02
CA TRP A 246 -4.69 2.37 2.63
C TRP A 246 -6.06 2.13 3.25
N ASN A 247 -6.19 2.32 4.57
CA ASN A 247 -7.46 2.14 5.27
C ASN A 247 -8.54 3.09 4.73
N ASP A 248 -8.18 4.37 4.50
CA ASP A 248 -9.07 5.37 3.94
C ASP A 248 -9.50 4.99 2.51
N TYR A 249 -8.57 4.56 1.66
CA TYR A 249 -8.85 4.05 0.32
C TYR A 249 -9.84 2.87 0.36
N VAL A 250 -9.59 1.85 1.18
CA VAL A 250 -10.44 0.66 1.28
C VAL A 250 -11.84 1.02 1.74
N VAL A 251 -11.97 1.86 2.77
CA VAL A 251 -13.29 2.30 3.28
C VAL A 251 -14.04 3.12 2.24
N CYS A 252 -13.37 4.05 1.57
CA CYS A 252 -14.01 4.90 0.55
C CYS A 252 -14.45 4.07 -0.66
N ARG A 253 -13.57 3.22 -1.19
CA ARG A 253 -13.87 2.31 -2.30
C ARG A 253 -15.06 1.40 -1.97
N ALA A 254 -15.01 0.71 -0.84
CA ALA A 254 -16.08 -0.19 -0.44
C ALA A 254 -17.42 0.54 -0.21
N THR A 255 -17.38 1.75 0.34
CA THR A 255 -18.57 2.58 0.54
C THR A 255 -19.16 3.02 -0.80
N ALA A 256 -18.32 3.49 -1.73
CA ALA A 256 -18.75 3.90 -3.06
C ALA A 256 -19.32 2.72 -3.87
N GLU A 257 -18.64 1.57 -3.86
CA GLU A 257 -19.12 0.33 -4.48
C GLU A 257 -20.48 -0.09 -3.90
N ALA A 258 -20.63 -0.08 -2.56
CA ALA A 258 -21.87 -0.42 -1.88
C ALA A 258 -23.02 0.56 -2.19
N GLN A 259 -22.74 1.86 -2.30
CA GLN A 259 -23.71 2.86 -2.77
C GLN A 259 -24.18 2.55 -4.19
N ASN A 260 -23.26 2.10 -5.05
CA ASN A 260 -23.53 1.80 -6.45
C ASN A 260 -24.21 0.44 -6.70
N ILE A 261 -24.31 -0.45 -5.71
CA ILE A 261 -24.96 -1.77 -5.87
C ILE A 261 -26.37 -1.60 -6.45
N GLY A 262 -26.59 -2.24 -7.61
CA GLY A 262 -27.88 -2.24 -8.31
C GLY A 262 -28.07 -1.09 -9.30
N LEU A 263 -27.07 -0.24 -9.53
CA LEU A 263 -27.08 0.79 -10.57
C LEU A 263 -26.35 0.30 -11.84
N THR A 264 -26.84 0.68 -13.02
CA THR A 264 -26.17 0.41 -14.32
C THR A 264 -25.18 1.51 -14.66
N LYS A 265 -24.28 1.26 -15.63
CA LYS A 265 -23.32 2.27 -16.11
C LYS A 265 -24.03 3.51 -16.66
N GLU A 266 -25.15 3.33 -17.36
CA GLU A 266 -25.95 4.43 -17.89
C GLU A 266 -26.58 5.27 -16.76
N GLU A 267 -27.04 4.63 -15.68
CA GLU A 267 -27.62 5.33 -14.54
C GLU A 267 -26.58 6.11 -13.75
N LEU A 268 -25.38 5.55 -13.57
CA LEU A 268 -24.25 6.25 -12.98
C LEU A 268 -23.83 7.47 -13.83
N PHE A 269 -23.84 7.35 -15.16
CA PHE A 269 -23.56 8.48 -16.05
C PHE A 269 -24.63 9.59 -15.98
N LEU A 270 -25.89 9.21 -15.83
CA LEU A 270 -27.01 10.17 -15.81
C LEU A 270 -27.15 10.89 -14.46
N TRP A 271 -27.03 10.17 -13.34
CA TRP A 271 -27.38 10.69 -12.02
C TRP A 271 -26.22 10.69 -11.02
N GLY A 272 -25.09 10.04 -11.35
CA GLY A 272 -23.99 9.86 -10.42
C GLY A 272 -24.32 8.88 -9.29
N ARG A 273 -23.37 8.76 -8.35
CA ARG A 273 -23.43 7.83 -7.21
C ARG A 273 -24.44 8.28 -6.14
N GLU A 274 -24.49 9.59 -5.92
CA GLU A 274 -25.26 10.28 -4.87
C GLU A 274 -26.78 10.15 -5.02
N ARG A 275 -27.27 9.95 -6.25
CA ARG A 275 -28.71 10.11 -6.57
C ARG A 275 -29.42 8.79 -6.81
N LYS A 276 -29.04 7.74 -6.08
CA LYS A 276 -29.66 6.40 -6.15
C LYS A 276 -31.18 6.44 -5.97
N GLU A 277 -31.67 7.25 -5.03
CA GLU A 277 -33.12 7.41 -4.82
C GLU A 277 -33.83 7.93 -6.08
N GLN A 278 -33.23 8.88 -6.79
CA GLN A 278 -33.76 9.40 -8.05
C GLN A 278 -33.80 8.29 -9.11
N VAL A 279 -32.75 7.46 -9.22
CA VAL A 279 -32.73 6.31 -10.15
C VAL A 279 -33.89 5.35 -9.83
N MET A 280 -34.09 5.01 -8.56
CA MET A 280 -35.18 4.12 -8.14
C MET A 280 -36.56 4.70 -8.45
N ARG A 281 -36.76 6.01 -8.23
CA ARG A 281 -38.00 6.72 -8.60
C ARG A 281 -38.23 6.70 -10.11
N VAL A 282 -37.18 6.90 -10.91
CA VAL A 282 -37.27 6.83 -12.38
C VAL A 282 -37.62 5.42 -12.83
N ARG A 283 -36.94 4.37 -12.33
CA ARG A 283 -37.26 2.96 -12.65
C ARG A 283 -38.72 2.64 -12.36
N LYS A 284 -39.19 3.03 -11.17
CA LYS A 284 -40.57 2.84 -10.72
C LYS A 284 -41.57 3.57 -11.62
N LEU A 285 -41.27 4.83 -11.97
CA LEU A 285 -42.10 5.61 -12.89
C LEU A 285 -42.19 4.94 -14.27
N LEU A 286 -41.08 4.47 -14.83
CA LEU A 286 -41.04 3.83 -16.14
C LEU A 286 -41.78 2.49 -16.16
N ALA A 287 -41.69 1.72 -15.07
CA ALA A 287 -42.39 0.45 -14.92
C ALA A 287 -43.92 0.60 -14.90
N HIS A 288 -44.41 1.68 -14.28
CA HIS A 288 -45.84 1.95 -14.12
C HIS A 288 -46.35 3.10 -15.01
N LEU A 289 -45.56 3.53 -15.99
CA LEU A 289 -45.84 4.75 -16.76
C LEU A 289 -47.20 4.71 -17.49
N ASP A 290 -47.63 3.53 -17.91
CA ASP A 290 -48.92 3.34 -18.57
C ASP A 290 -50.13 3.50 -17.62
N GLU A 291 -49.92 3.42 -16.31
CA GLU A 291 -50.92 3.67 -15.27
C GLU A 291 -51.02 5.15 -14.88
N LEU A 292 -50.14 6.01 -15.42
CA LEU A 292 -50.09 7.44 -15.11
C LEU A 292 -51.24 8.19 -15.81
N GLU A 293 -52.25 8.56 -15.03
CA GLU A 293 -53.36 9.38 -15.50
C GLU A 293 -53.02 10.88 -15.51
N MET A 294 -52.32 11.33 -16.56
CA MET A 294 -52.01 12.74 -16.76
C MET A 294 -52.28 13.20 -18.19
N LYS A 295 -52.78 14.44 -18.35
CA LYS A 295 -52.96 15.05 -19.68
C LYS A 295 -51.61 15.20 -20.38
N LYS A 296 -51.60 14.99 -21.70
CA LYS A 296 -50.40 15.11 -22.56
C LYS A 296 -49.28 14.11 -22.25
N VAL A 297 -49.53 12.99 -21.57
CA VAL A 297 -48.51 11.92 -21.43
C VAL A 297 -48.17 11.33 -22.80
N LYS A 298 -49.20 10.98 -23.58
CA LYS A 298 -49.06 10.43 -24.94
C LYS A 298 -49.55 11.39 -26.02
N LYS A 299 -48.94 11.32 -27.20
CA LYS A 299 -49.41 11.91 -28.46
C LYS A 299 -49.50 10.79 -29.50
N GLY A 300 -50.72 10.28 -29.73
CA GLY A 300 -50.90 9.01 -30.44
C GLY A 300 -50.37 7.85 -29.60
N ASN A 301 -49.60 6.95 -30.21
CA ASN A 301 -49.03 5.77 -29.54
C ASN A 301 -47.68 6.02 -28.85
N ALA A 302 -47.16 7.25 -28.91
CA ALA A 302 -45.86 7.59 -28.35
C ALA A 302 -45.98 8.58 -27.19
N LEU A 303 -45.01 8.55 -26.25
CA LEU A 303 -44.85 9.59 -25.24
C LEU A 303 -44.71 10.95 -25.90
N SER A 304 -45.40 11.96 -25.39
CA SER A 304 -45.36 13.28 -26.00
C SER A 304 -44.01 13.96 -25.75
N GLY A 305 -43.60 14.85 -26.66
CA GLY A 305 -42.41 15.66 -26.45
C GLY A 305 -42.50 16.55 -25.20
N TYR A 306 -43.73 16.95 -24.83
CA TYR A 306 -43.99 17.75 -23.63
C TYR A 306 -43.69 16.93 -22.37
N PHE A 307 -44.19 15.69 -22.33
CA PHE A 307 -43.95 14.77 -21.23
C PHE A 307 -42.46 14.48 -21.05
N CYS A 308 -41.78 14.07 -22.13
CA CYS A 308 -40.35 13.78 -22.08
C CYS A 308 -39.52 15.00 -21.63
N MET A 309 -39.86 16.20 -22.11
CA MET A 309 -39.16 17.42 -21.70
C MET A 309 -39.32 17.71 -20.21
N ARG A 310 -40.56 17.67 -19.70
CA ARG A 310 -40.84 17.86 -18.26
C ARG A 310 -40.20 16.77 -17.40
N LEU A 311 -40.16 15.54 -17.92
CA LEU A 311 -39.48 14.42 -17.28
C LEU A 311 -37.97 14.63 -17.19
N PHE A 312 -37.32 15.20 -18.21
CA PHE A 312 -35.88 15.52 -18.13
C PHE A 312 -35.57 16.48 -16.99
N VAL A 313 -36.42 17.49 -16.79
CA VAL A 313 -36.31 18.44 -15.69
C VAL A 313 -36.61 17.77 -14.34
N TRP A 314 -37.61 16.90 -14.26
CA TRP A 314 -37.91 16.14 -13.05
C TRP A 314 -36.80 15.14 -12.68
N CYS A 315 -36.13 14.58 -13.68
CA CYS A 315 -34.91 13.78 -13.51
C CYS A 315 -33.67 14.61 -13.15
N ASP A 316 -33.80 15.94 -13.06
CA ASP A 316 -32.75 16.92 -12.84
C ASP A 316 -31.56 16.79 -13.82
N ILE A 317 -31.89 16.52 -15.09
CA ILE A 317 -30.93 16.49 -16.20
C ILE A 317 -31.01 17.80 -16.97
N ASN A 318 -29.99 18.65 -16.78
CA ASN A 318 -29.93 19.97 -17.41
C ASN A 318 -29.01 20.02 -18.65
N ASP A 319 -28.09 19.05 -18.80
CA ASP A 319 -27.18 18.97 -19.95
C ASP A 319 -27.86 18.35 -21.19
N ASN A 320 -27.74 19.04 -22.33
CA ASN A 320 -28.21 18.56 -23.62
C ASN A 320 -27.53 17.25 -24.06
N ARG A 321 -26.28 16.97 -23.66
CA ARG A 321 -25.61 15.70 -23.96
C ARG A 321 -26.27 14.53 -23.22
N GLN A 322 -26.64 14.75 -21.97
CA GLN A 322 -27.35 13.77 -21.15
C GLN A 322 -28.81 13.57 -21.59
N HIS A 323 -29.45 14.54 -22.26
CA HIS A 323 -30.82 14.39 -22.78
C HIS A 323 -30.97 13.26 -23.80
N ALA A 324 -29.96 13.06 -24.66
CA ALA A 324 -29.97 11.94 -25.60
C ALA A 324 -29.87 10.60 -24.86
N VAL A 325 -28.93 10.50 -23.92
CA VAL A 325 -28.71 9.29 -23.12
C VAL A 325 -29.93 8.96 -22.26
N LEU A 326 -30.56 9.94 -21.62
CA LEU A 326 -31.78 9.73 -20.83
C LEU A 326 -32.94 9.28 -21.72
N ARG A 327 -33.08 9.85 -22.93
CA ARG A 327 -34.12 9.42 -23.87
C ARG A 327 -33.96 7.95 -24.23
N ASP A 328 -32.74 7.52 -24.52
CA ASP A 328 -32.46 6.14 -24.88
C ASP A 328 -32.64 5.21 -23.68
N TYR A 329 -32.22 5.63 -22.49
CA TYR A 329 -32.52 4.92 -21.25
C TYR A 329 -34.04 4.72 -21.05
N ILE A 330 -34.86 5.76 -21.27
CA ILE A 330 -36.33 5.64 -21.22
C ILE A 330 -36.83 4.66 -22.29
N ALA A 331 -36.32 4.74 -23.52
CA ALA A 331 -36.76 3.86 -24.61
C ALA A 331 -36.42 2.38 -24.38
N HIS A 332 -35.33 2.07 -23.66
CA HIS A 332 -34.99 0.70 -23.28
C HIS A 332 -35.85 0.17 -22.12
N ASN A 333 -36.27 1.04 -21.20
CA ASN A 333 -36.95 0.64 -19.96
C ASN A 333 -38.48 0.81 -20.02
N TYR A 334 -39.01 1.56 -20.98
CA TYR A 334 -40.44 1.74 -21.21
C TYR A 334 -40.92 0.86 -22.39
N LYS A 335 -41.97 0.07 -22.18
CA LYS A 335 -42.52 -0.85 -23.20
C LYS A 335 -43.22 -0.16 -24.38
N GLY A 336 -43.51 1.14 -24.28
CA GLY A 336 -44.17 1.90 -25.34
C GLY A 336 -43.21 2.71 -26.20
N ILE A 337 -43.76 3.47 -27.15
CA ILE A 337 -42.95 4.25 -28.10
C ILE A 337 -42.53 5.58 -27.46
N VAL A 338 -41.25 5.93 -27.57
CA VAL A 338 -40.71 7.23 -27.11
C VAL A 338 -40.41 8.10 -28.33
N VAL A 339 -40.90 9.35 -28.32
CA VAL A 339 -40.63 10.31 -29.40
C VAL A 339 -39.14 10.55 -29.64
N LYS A 340 -38.81 10.99 -30.86
CA LYS A 340 -37.45 11.42 -31.22
C LYS A 340 -37.08 12.70 -30.47
N ILE A 341 -35.79 12.88 -30.19
CA ILE A 341 -35.26 14.06 -29.47
C ILE A 341 -35.67 15.39 -30.12
N GLY A 342 -35.83 15.44 -31.44
CA GLY A 342 -36.31 16.64 -32.15
C GLY A 342 -37.70 17.11 -31.70
N ALA A 343 -38.60 16.19 -31.34
CA ALA A 343 -39.92 16.54 -30.81
C ALA A 343 -39.84 17.09 -29.38
N VAL A 344 -38.93 16.56 -28.55
CA VAL A 344 -38.64 17.09 -27.21
C VAL A 344 -38.06 18.50 -27.31
N ASN A 345 -37.09 18.72 -28.21
CA ASN A 345 -36.49 20.03 -28.45
C ASN A 345 -37.47 21.06 -28.98
N ALA A 346 -38.46 20.64 -29.78
CA ALA A 346 -39.53 21.53 -30.23
C ALA A 346 -40.41 22.00 -29.05
N GLU A 347 -40.70 21.14 -28.08
CA GLU A 347 -41.45 21.51 -26.86
C GLU A 347 -40.61 22.36 -25.90
N LYS A 348 -39.31 22.06 -25.76
CA LYS A 348 -38.36 22.90 -25.01
C LYS A 348 -38.38 24.35 -25.51
N ARG A 349 -38.35 24.56 -26.84
CA ARG A 349 -38.46 25.90 -27.46
C ARG A 349 -39.78 26.61 -27.13
N LYS A 350 -40.90 25.89 -27.07
CA LYS A 350 -42.19 26.48 -26.69
C LYS A 350 -42.19 26.92 -25.22
N CYS A 351 -41.61 26.12 -24.33
CA CYS A 351 -41.54 26.48 -22.91
C CYS A 351 -40.61 27.65 -22.62
N LEU A 352 -39.56 27.85 -23.44
CA LEU A 352 -38.74 29.07 -23.39
C LEU A 352 -39.50 30.34 -23.80
N MET A 353 -40.63 30.22 -24.51
CA MET A 353 -41.50 31.35 -24.87
C MET A 353 -42.64 31.60 -23.88
N LEU A 354 -42.79 30.75 -22.86
CA LEU A 354 -43.71 31.01 -21.76
C LEU A 354 -43.10 32.03 -20.80
N ASP A 355 -43.97 32.77 -20.10
CA ASP A 355 -43.53 33.54 -18.94
C ASP A 355 -42.88 32.61 -17.89
N ASN A 356 -41.83 33.08 -17.24
CA ASN A 356 -41.06 32.28 -16.28
C ASN A 356 -41.93 31.76 -15.13
N SER A 357 -42.91 32.54 -14.67
CA SER A 357 -43.81 32.13 -13.60
C SER A 357 -44.74 30.99 -14.04
N GLU A 358 -45.24 31.07 -15.27
CA GLU A 358 -46.12 30.04 -15.84
C GLU A 358 -45.35 28.75 -16.14
N ASN A 359 -44.12 28.85 -16.66
CA ASN A 359 -43.28 27.67 -16.90
C ASN A 359 -42.92 26.95 -15.60
N LYS A 360 -42.60 27.72 -14.54
CA LYS A 360 -42.32 27.18 -13.20
C LYS A 360 -43.55 26.47 -12.61
N ARG A 361 -44.73 27.12 -12.68
CA ARG A 361 -45.99 26.52 -12.22
C ARG A 361 -46.28 25.19 -12.92
N GLN A 362 -46.13 25.14 -14.25
CA GLN A 362 -46.35 23.91 -15.01
C GLN A 362 -45.37 22.78 -14.63
N GLN A 363 -44.12 23.11 -14.27
CA GLN A 363 -43.15 22.13 -13.78
C GLN A 363 -43.50 21.66 -12.36
N GLU A 364 -43.90 22.57 -11.47
CA GLU A 364 -44.34 22.22 -10.11
C GLU A 364 -45.55 21.29 -10.12
N ASP A 365 -46.54 21.57 -10.98
CA ASP A 365 -47.72 20.72 -11.17
C ASP A 365 -47.33 19.34 -11.72
N PHE A 366 -46.39 19.29 -12.67
CA PHE A 366 -45.85 18.03 -13.19
C PHE A 366 -45.17 17.23 -12.07
N ASN A 367 -44.24 17.85 -11.34
CA ASN A 367 -43.50 17.22 -10.24
C ASN A 367 -44.48 16.66 -9.20
N LYS A 368 -45.44 17.47 -8.76
CA LYS A 368 -46.45 17.05 -7.79
C LYS A 368 -47.29 15.87 -8.28
N THR A 369 -47.66 15.86 -9.56
CA THR A 369 -48.44 14.77 -10.14
C THR A 369 -47.64 13.45 -10.15
N ILE A 370 -46.38 13.50 -10.57
CA ILE A 370 -45.49 12.33 -10.56
C ILE A 370 -45.26 11.83 -9.13
N ASP A 371 -45.03 12.73 -8.18
CA ASP A 371 -44.74 12.36 -6.80
C ASP A 371 -45.95 11.72 -6.11
N VAL A 372 -47.15 12.28 -6.32
CA VAL A 372 -48.41 11.68 -5.85
C VAL A 372 -48.65 10.32 -6.48
N PHE A 373 -48.31 10.14 -7.76
CA PHE A 373 -48.43 8.86 -8.45
C PHE A 373 -47.48 7.80 -7.86
N LEU A 374 -46.21 8.15 -7.65
CA LEU A 374 -45.20 7.24 -7.13
C LEU A 374 -45.46 6.78 -5.68
N ASN A 375 -46.12 7.62 -4.88
CA ASN A 375 -46.52 7.32 -3.49
C ASN A 375 -47.65 6.27 -3.39
N ARG A 376 -48.25 5.84 -4.51
CA ARG A 376 -49.30 4.80 -4.52
C ARG A 376 -48.75 3.38 -4.41
N PHE A 377 -47.45 3.21 -4.64
CA PHE A 377 -46.72 1.97 -4.47
C PHE A 377 -45.53 2.24 -3.55
#